data_AF-A0A1I6E3J6-F1
#
_entry.id   AF-A0A1I6E3J6-F1
#
_cell.length_a   1.000
_cell.length_b   1.000
_cell.length_c   1.000
_cell.angle_alpha   90.00
_cell.angle_beta   90.00
_cell.angle_gamma   90.00
#
_symmetry.space_group_name_H-M   'P 1'
#
loop_
_entity.id
_entity.type
_entity.pdbx_description
1 polymer ?
#
loop_
_entity_poly.entity_id
_entity_poly.type
_entity_poly.pdbx_seq_one_letter_code
_entity_poly.pdbx_strand_id
1 'polypeptide(L)'
;MAFMDVHVDKIVEYPTSFGSPGCRLLDELGICLYSNTQEKILHELQLGANDSKKLAICKAGNCGELLKLFQQGITPGNEHDPIILAEYKGKYWVGEGKHRVCVAKRFGIKQIKAKVTRLDADYYSTLPPIGTPGIFTATKIRYLKQYKVDGQYLYLWAGKPDNTMGGYITVKLNFCNIQNKPELWHQIFEGVSFCQNILPRQYGFFKKLLCGDHELLTSYVKIDKDHPLTKIWLARVTLSKGILQNSNRIEHLYRFGLWRKHHEKELLNSLSIDTT
;
A
#
# COMPACT_ATOMS: atom_id res chain seq x y z
N MET A 1 11.69 -20.64 22.77
CA MET A 1 12.30 -20.44 21.43
C MET A 1 13.79 -20.26 21.61
N ALA A 2 14.60 -21.11 20.98
CA ALA A 2 16.05 -20.97 20.98
C ALA A 2 16.49 -19.83 20.04
N PHE A 3 17.66 -19.26 20.31
CA PHE A 3 18.31 -18.35 19.37
C PHE A 3 18.88 -19.12 18.17
N MET A 4 18.88 -18.48 17.02
CA MET A 4 19.53 -18.99 15.82
C MET A 4 20.31 -17.88 15.12
N ASP A 5 21.41 -18.26 14.48
CA ASP A 5 22.18 -17.38 13.61
C ASP A 5 21.45 -17.23 12.28
N VAL A 6 21.14 -15.98 11.93
CA VAL A 6 20.42 -15.61 10.72
C VAL A 6 21.31 -14.75 9.85
N HIS A 7 21.44 -15.15 8.58
CA HIS A 7 22.14 -14.34 7.59
C HIS A 7 21.33 -13.08 7.26
N VAL A 8 21.97 -11.92 7.37
CA VAL A 8 21.32 -10.61 7.27
C VAL A 8 20.78 -10.31 5.86
N ASP A 9 21.39 -10.89 4.82
CA ASP A 9 20.94 -10.81 3.42
C ASP A 9 19.59 -11.51 3.19
N LYS A 10 19.20 -12.46 4.06
CA LYS A 10 17.89 -13.13 4.02
C LYS A 10 16.77 -12.32 4.65
N ILE A 11 17.09 -11.24 5.36
CA ILE A 11 16.10 -10.30 5.88
C ILE A 11 15.66 -9.43 4.72
N VAL A 12 14.38 -9.49 4.34
CA VAL A 12 13.92 -9.01 3.03
C VAL A 12 14.02 -7.49 2.91
N GLU A 13 13.66 -6.75 3.95
CA GLU A 13 13.47 -5.29 3.87
C GLU A 13 14.16 -4.55 5.01
N TYR A 14 14.25 -3.23 4.90
CA TYR A 14 14.58 -2.39 6.05
C TYR A 14 13.32 -2.21 6.90
N PRO A 15 13.44 -2.15 8.24
CA PRO A 15 12.30 -1.86 9.09
C PRO A 15 11.82 -0.43 8.86
N THR A 16 10.50 -0.22 8.93
CA THR A 16 9.85 1.08 8.68
C THR A 16 9.19 1.67 9.92
N SER A 17 9.20 0.97 11.05
CA SER A 17 8.56 1.37 12.31
C SER A 17 9.58 1.44 13.45
N PHE A 18 10.31 2.53 13.57
CA PHE A 18 11.26 2.67 14.66
C PHE A 18 10.52 3.09 15.94
N GLY A 19 10.77 2.42 17.06
CA GLY A 19 10.23 2.82 18.36
C GLY A 19 10.96 4.04 18.92
N SER A 20 10.71 4.37 20.19
CA SER A 20 11.48 5.38 20.93
C SER A 20 12.74 4.78 21.58
N PRO A 21 13.88 5.49 21.61
CA PRO A 21 14.12 6.79 20.97
C PRO A 21 14.12 6.66 19.43
N GLY A 22 13.62 7.70 18.76
CA GLY A 22 13.49 7.75 17.31
C GLY A 22 14.83 7.59 16.56
N CYS A 23 14.74 7.54 15.22
CA CYS A 23 15.92 7.35 14.38
C CYS A 23 16.57 8.68 14.02
N ARG A 24 17.75 8.97 14.59
CA ARG A 24 18.51 10.19 14.30
C ARG A 24 18.69 10.50 12.80
N LEU A 25 18.91 9.46 11.98
CA LEU A 25 19.02 9.66 10.52
C LEU A 25 17.71 10.20 9.94
N LEU A 26 16.58 9.65 10.35
CA LEU A 26 15.27 10.10 9.87
C LEU A 26 14.98 11.51 10.39
N ASP A 27 15.33 11.81 11.65
CA ASP A 27 15.20 13.14 12.23
C ASP A 27 16.01 14.20 11.45
N GLU A 28 17.28 13.91 11.11
CA GLU A 28 18.13 14.81 10.32
C GLU A 28 17.64 14.98 8.87
N LEU A 29 16.87 14.02 8.34
CA LEU A 29 16.22 14.13 7.03
C LEU A 29 14.85 14.83 7.10
N GLY A 30 14.41 15.26 8.28
CA GLY A 30 13.07 15.81 8.49
C GLY A 30 11.95 14.79 8.30
N ILE A 31 12.27 13.50 8.45
CA ILE A 31 11.31 12.40 8.32
C ILE A 31 10.79 12.03 9.70
N CYS A 32 9.52 12.37 9.95
CA CYS A 32 8.82 12.01 11.16
C CYS A 32 8.13 10.66 11.00
N LEU A 33 8.44 9.72 11.90
CA LEU A 33 7.89 8.36 11.93
C LEU A 33 6.36 8.32 12.03
N TYR A 34 5.76 9.37 12.61
CA TYR A 34 4.33 9.45 12.88
C TYR A 34 3.54 10.18 11.79
N SER A 35 4.19 10.98 10.94
CA SER A 35 3.51 11.76 9.89
C SER A 35 3.93 11.41 8.47
N ASN A 36 5.06 10.73 8.27
CA ASN A 36 5.47 10.23 6.96
C ASN A 36 5.08 8.77 6.75
N THR A 37 4.73 8.42 5.52
CA THR A 37 4.34 7.06 5.13
C THR A 37 5.48 6.05 5.32
N GLN A 38 5.12 4.78 5.53
CA GLN A 38 6.11 3.69 5.61
C GLN A 38 6.91 3.56 4.31
N GLU A 39 6.29 3.85 3.18
CA GLU A 39 6.92 3.89 1.86
C GLU A 39 8.00 4.97 1.79
N LYS A 40 7.71 6.18 2.27
CA LYS A 40 8.69 7.28 2.34
C LYS A 40 9.86 6.90 3.25
N ILE A 41 9.58 6.33 4.43
CA ILE A 41 10.62 5.85 5.35
C ILE A 41 11.48 4.77 4.69
N LEU A 42 10.86 3.74 4.09
CA LEU A 42 11.57 2.66 3.42
C LEU A 42 12.45 3.19 2.28
N HIS A 43 11.88 4.05 1.45
CA HIS A 43 12.58 4.66 0.31
C HIS A 43 13.83 5.40 0.76
N GLU A 44 13.71 6.24 1.79
CA GLU A 44 14.83 7.04 2.30
C GLU A 44 15.91 6.16 2.97
N LEU A 45 15.48 5.07 3.62
CA LEU A 45 16.42 4.10 4.16
C LEU A 45 17.18 3.35 3.07
N GLN A 46 16.50 2.92 2.01
CA GLN A 46 17.08 2.20 0.88
C GLN A 46 18.05 3.08 0.10
N LEU A 47 17.63 4.31 -0.26
CA LEU A 47 18.52 5.26 -0.96
C LEU A 47 19.75 5.60 -0.13
N GLY A 48 19.58 5.75 1.18
CA GLY A 48 20.67 6.06 2.08
C GLY A 48 21.53 4.88 2.51
N ALA A 49 21.30 3.66 2.00
CA ALA A 49 22.00 2.46 2.48
C ALA A 49 23.52 2.53 2.24
N ASN A 50 23.93 3.11 1.12
CA ASN A 50 25.34 3.21 0.70
C ASN A 50 25.88 4.65 0.71
N ASP A 51 25.08 5.61 1.17
CA ASP A 51 25.48 7.02 1.24
C ASP A 51 26.38 7.25 2.46
N SER A 52 27.63 7.64 2.23
CA SER A 52 28.63 7.85 3.28
C SER A 52 28.23 8.92 4.31
N LYS A 53 27.53 9.98 3.89
CA LYS A 53 27.05 11.03 4.80
C LYS A 53 25.95 10.50 5.70
N LYS A 54 24.96 9.80 5.13
CA LYS A 54 23.87 9.18 5.91
C LYS A 54 24.39 8.10 6.86
N LEU A 55 25.37 7.31 6.43
CA LEU A 55 26.04 6.33 7.30
C LEU A 55 26.82 6.99 8.45
N ALA A 56 27.43 8.16 8.23
CA ALA A 56 28.10 8.92 9.28
C ALA A 56 27.11 9.40 10.36
N ILE A 57 25.91 9.87 9.95
CA ILE A 57 24.83 10.24 10.88
C ILE A 57 24.43 9.05 11.75
N CYS A 58 24.23 7.87 11.15
CA CYS A 58 23.95 6.65 11.91
C CYS A 58 25.08 6.33 12.91
N LYS A 59 26.34 6.42 12.50
CA LYS A 59 27.49 6.14 13.39
C LYS A 59 27.61 7.11 14.56
N ALA A 60 27.17 8.35 14.40
CA ALA A 60 27.26 9.39 15.43
C ALA A 60 26.20 9.27 16.55
N GLY A 61 25.15 8.46 16.36
CA GLY A 61 24.12 8.21 17.38
C GLY A 61 24.25 6.83 18.04
N ASN A 62 23.18 6.39 18.72
CA ASN A 62 23.10 5.07 19.39
C ASN A 62 23.40 3.88 18.45
N CYS A 63 23.17 4.06 17.15
CA CYS A 63 23.52 3.05 16.15
C CYS A 63 25.03 2.78 16.04
N GLY A 64 25.89 3.75 16.40
CA GLY A 64 27.34 3.57 16.46
C GLY A 64 27.78 2.62 17.58
N GLU A 65 27.11 2.66 18.74
CA GLU A 65 27.36 1.74 19.85
C GLU A 65 26.96 0.31 19.49
N LEU A 66 25.79 0.15 18.86
CA LEU A 66 25.34 -1.13 18.32
C LEU A 66 26.35 -1.69 17.30
N LEU A 67 26.87 -0.84 16.42
CA LEU A 67 27.86 -1.24 15.42
C LEU A 67 29.16 -1.75 16.06
N LYS A 68 29.68 -1.08 17.09
CA LYS A 68 30.91 -1.52 17.79
C LYS A 68 30.74 -2.93 18.36
N LEU A 69 29.60 -3.21 18.97
CA LEU A 69 29.28 -4.54 19.50
C LEU A 69 29.16 -5.59 18.39
N PHE A 70 28.49 -5.27 17.29
CA PHE A 70 28.43 -6.17 16.13
C PHE A 70 29.82 -6.48 15.55
N GLN A 71 30.73 -5.50 15.51
CA GLN A 71 32.10 -5.69 15.04
C GLN A 71 32.92 -6.62 15.95
N GLN A 72 32.53 -6.77 17.21
CA GLN A 72 33.10 -7.74 18.15
C GLN A 72 32.46 -9.14 18.03
N GLY A 73 31.53 -9.34 17.08
CA GLY A 73 30.80 -10.60 16.92
C GLY A 73 29.62 -10.77 17.88
N ILE A 74 29.22 -9.70 18.59
CA ILE A 74 28.16 -9.73 19.59
C ILE A 74 26.86 -9.18 18.97
N THR A 75 25.74 -9.90 19.13
CA THR A 75 24.43 -9.33 18.79
C THR A 75 23.91 -8.50 19.99
N PRO A 76 23.80 -7.16 19.87
CA PRO A 76 23.56 -6.29 21.03
C PRO A 76 22.20 -6.51 21.69
N GLY A 77 22.18 -6.55 23.03
CA GLY A 77 20.96 -6.57 23.85
C GLY A 77 20.10 -7.84 23.71
N ASN A 78 20.57 -8.86 22.99
CA ASN A 78 19.74 -10.00 22.60
C ASN A 78 19.27 -10.86 23.76
N GLU A 79 19.97 -10.82 24.89
CA GLU A 79 19.66 -11.58 26.11
C GLU A 79 18.41 -11.05 26.83
N HIS A 80 18.19 -9.73 26.79
CA HIS A 80 17.08 -9.07 27.48
C HIS A 80 15.97 -8.63 26.52
N ASP A 81 16.34 -8.15 25.33
CA ASP A 81 15.43 -7.69 24.28
C ASP A 81 15.82 -8.41 22.98
N PRO A 82 15.34 -9.64 22.70
CA PRO A 82 15.79 -10.40 21.55
C PRO A 82 15.34 -9.76 20.23
N ILE A 83 16.16 -9.88 19.19
CA ILE A 83 15.71 -9.64 17.81
C ILE A 83 14.68 -10.73 17.49
N ILE A 84 13.47 -10.33 17.08
CA ILE A 84 12.38 -11.25 16.72
C ILE A 84 12.16 -11.16 15.22
N LEU A 85 12.27 -12.30 14.54
CA LEU A 85 12.02 -12.41 13.11
C LEU A 85 10.88 -13.41 12.84
N ALA A 86 10.05 -13.11 11.85
CA ALA A 86 9.15 -14.08 11.25
C ALA A 86 9.83 -14.71 10.03
N GLU A 87 9.72 -16.03 9.86
CA GLU A 87 10.38 -16.76 8.76
C GLU A 87 9.37 -17.50 7.88
N TYR A 88 9.59 -17.44 6.57
CA TYR A 88 8.88 -18.25 5.59
C TYR A 88 9.79 -18.57 4.39
N LYS A 89 10.03 -19.86 4.15
CA LYS A 89 10.86 -20.38 3.05
C LYS A 89 12.24 -19.70 2.95
N GLY A 90 12.92 -19.56 4.08
CA GLY A 90 14.28 -19.00 4.20
C GLY A 90 14.35 -17.48 4.05
N LYS A 91 13.21 -16.78 4.05
CA LYS A 91 13.12 -15.32 4.09
C LYS A 91 12.67 -14.86 5.46
N TYR A 92 13.17 -13.69 5.89
CA TYR A 92 12.91 -13.17 7.23
C TYR A 92 12.34 -11.75 7.20
N TRP A 93 11.38 -11.50 8.09
CA TRP A 93 10.78 -10.17 8.33
C TRP A 93 10.95 -9.77 9.78
N VAL A 94 11.24 -8.48 10.00
CA VAL A 94 11.58 -7.96 11.32
C VAL A 94 10.31 -7.65 12.11
N GLY A 95 10.14 -8.33 13.24
CA GLY A 95 9.16 -7.97 14.26
C GLY A 95 9.76 -7.02 15.29
N GLU A 96 10.84 -7.44 15.96
CA GLU A 96 11.54 -6.67 16.98
C GLU A 96 13.06 -6.56 16.75
N GLY A 97 13.69 -5.59 17.41
CA GLY A 97 15.12 -5.29 17.21
C GLY A 97 15.40 -4.47 15.95
N LYS A 98 14.46 -3.61 15.56
CA LYS A 98 14.43 -2.88 14.28
C LYS A 98 15.68 -2.05 14.01
N HIS A 99 16.15 -1.27 14.98
CA HIS A 99 17.43 -0.55 14.86
C HIS A 99 18.63 -1.48 14.67
N ARG A 100 18.69 -2.58 15.42
CA ARG A 100 19.80 -3.55 15.34
C ARG A 100 19.86 -4.22 13.98
N VAL A 101 18.72 -4.60 13.42
CA VAL A 101 18.64 -5.13 12.05
C VAL A 101 19.00 -4.07 11.01
N CYS A 102 18.50 -2.83 11.16
CA CYS A 102 18.83 -1.73 10.25
C CYS A 102 20.34 -1.45 10.21
N VAL A 103 21.00 -1.40 11.38
CA VAL A 103 22.45 -1.26 11.52
C VAL A 103 23.16 -2.44 10.86
N ALA A 104 22.76 -3.67 11.17
CA ALA A 104 23.37 -4.87 10.59
C ALA A 104 23.34 -4.83 9.05
N LYS A 105 22.19 -4.48 8.46
CA LYS A 105 22.04 -4.35 6.99
C LYS A 105 22.90 -3.23 6.41
N ARG A 106 22.91 -2.04 7.03
CA ARG A 106 23.64 -0.85 6.52
C ARG A 106 25.15 -1.02 6.57
N PHE A 107 25.68 -1.73 7.57
CA PHE A 107 27.11 -1.86 7.80
C PHE A 107 27.67 -3.23 7.42
N GLY A 108 26.93 -4.02 6.65
CA GLY A 108 27.42 -5.29 6.09
C GLY A 108 27.71 -6.37 7.13
N ILE A 109 27.02 -6.36 8.26
CA ILE A 109 27.10 -7.45 9.25
C ILE A 109 26.48 -8.69 8.61
N LYS A 110 27.24 -9.79 8.55
CA LYS A 110 26.84 -10.99 7.81
C LYS A 110 25.75 -11.79 8.53
N GLN A 111 25.86 -11.91 9.85
CA GLN A 111 25.00 -12.76 10.67
C GLN A 111 24.59 -12.03 11.95
N ILE A 112 23.37 -12.31 12.41
CA ILE A 112 22.84 -11.85 13.70
C ILE A 112 22.15 -13.01 14.41
N LYS A 113 22.15 -13.01 15.74
CA LYS A 113 21.36 -13.96 16.54
C LYS A 113 19.93 -13.44 16.68
N ALA A 114 18.93 -14.26 16.41
CA ALA A 114 17.53 -13.88 16.56
C ALA A 114 16.68 -15.03 17.08
N LYS A 115 15.53 -14.70 17.69
CA LYS A 115 14.41 -15.63 17.89
C LYS A 115 13.55 -15.62 16.64
N VAL A 116 13.29 -16.80 16.10
CA VAL A 116 12.57 -16.96 14.84
C VAL A 116 11.26 -17.69 15.05
N THR A 117 10.18 -17.06 14.60
CA THR A 117 8.85 -17.69 14.50
C THR A 117 8.62 -18.10 13.06
N ARG A 118 8.46 -19.40 12.82
CA ARG A 118 8.14 -19.91 11.48
C ARG A 118 6.66 -19.68 11.17
N LEU A 119 6.39 -19.25 9.95
CA LEU A 119 5.04 -19.03 9.44
C LEU A 119 4.61 -20.20 8.54
N ASP A 120 3.30 -20.44 8.47
CA ASP A 120 2.67 -21.41 7.57
C ASP A 120 2.50 -20.86 6.15
N ALA A 121 2.36 -19.54 6.02
CA ALA A 121 2.25 -18.83 4.77
C ALA A 121 3.00 -17.49 4.78
N ASP A 122 3.19 -16.95 3.58
CA ASP A 122 3.80 -15.65 3.37
C ASP A 122 2.75 -14.54 3.51
N TYR A 123 2.74 -13.85 4.65
CA TYR A 123 1.86 -12.71 4.90
C TYR A 123 2.54 -11.36 4.67
N TYR A 124 3.86 -11.35 4.60
CA TYR A 124 4.68 -10.15 4.70
C TYR A 124 5.42 -9.79 3.43
N SER A 125 5.47 -10.61 2.38
CA SER A 125 6.07 -10.16 1.12
C SER A 125 5.29 -8.98 0.54
N THR A 126 6.04 -7.96 0.10
CA THR A 126 5.49 -6.86 -0.69
C THR A 126 5.00 -7.39 -2.03
N LEU A 127 3.79 -7.00 -2.41
CA LEU A 127 3.24 -7.27 -3.73
C LEU A 127 3.94 -6.36 -4.75
N PRO A 128 4.28 -6.87 -5.94
CA PRO A 128 4.91 -6.05 -6.96
C PRO A 128 3.97 -4.91 -7.39
N PRO A 129 4.53 -3.76 -7.79
CA PRO A 129 3.73 -2.69 -8.36
C PRO A 129 3.06 -3.15 -9.66
N ILE A 130 1.93 -2.55 -10.00
CA ILE A 130 1.16 -2.81 -11.22
C ILE A 130 0.80 -1.49 -11.87
N GLY A 131 0.88 -1.43 -13.20
CA GLY A 131 0.44 -0.29 -14.00
C GLY A 131 1.39 0.90 -13.94
N THR A 132 0.99 1.99 -14.60
CA THR A 132 1.69 3.27 -14.62
C THR A 132 0.74 4.38 -14.21
N PRO A 133 1.21 5.46 -13.57
CA PRO A 133 0.38 6.63 -13.30
C PRO A 133 -0.30 7.15 -14.58
N GLY A 134 -1.52 7.65 -14.46
CA GLY A 134 -2.35 8.05 -15.59
C GLY A 134 -3.82 8.23 -15.22
N ILE A 135 -4.67 8.29 -16.25
CA ILE A 135 -6.13 8.37 -16.10
C ILE A 135 -6.73 7.00 -16.37
N PHE A 136 -7.52 6.52 -15.42
CA PHE A 136 -8.22 5.26 -15.47
C PHE A 136 -9.72 5.51 -15.55
N THR A 137 -10.42 4.68 -16.32
CA THR A 137 -11.84 4.90 -16.63
C THR A 137 -12.65 3.64 -16.37
N ALA A 138 -13.89 3.82 -15.92
CA ALA A 138 -14.90 2.77 -15.91
C ALA A 138 -16.25 3.33 -16.31
N THR A 139 -17.00 2.55 -17.08
CA THR A 139 -18.31 2.93 -17.60
C THR A 139 -19.36 1.91 -17.18
N LYS A 140 -20.53 2.40 -16.79
CA LYS A 140 -21.68 1.57 -16.43
C LYS A 140 -22.99 2.19 -16.93
N ILE A 141 -23.98 1.34 -17.13
CA ILE A 141 -25.33 1.69 -17.52
C ILE A 141 -26.24 1.50 -16.31
N ARG A 142 -26.97 2.56 -15.93
CA ARG A 142 -28.02 2.49 -14.91
C ARG A 142 -29.37 2.46 -15.59
N TYR A 143 -30.10 1.38 -15.43
CA TYR A 143 -31.48 1.21 -15.89
C TYR A 143 -32.43 1.72 -14.80
N LEU A 144 -33.00 2.91 -14.99
CA LEU A 144 -33.77 3.63 -13.97
C LEU A 144 -35.04 2.86 -13.57
N LYS A 145 -35.77 2.32 -14.56
CA LYS A 145 -37.02 1.57 -14.32
C LYS A 145 -36.83 0.23 -13.62
N GLN A 146 -35.67 -0.39 -13.81
CA GLN A 146 -35.37 -1.73 -13.30
C GLN A 146 -34.55 -1.68 -12.01
N TYR A 147 -34.19 -0.48 -11.54
CA TYR A 147 -33.21 -0.27 -10.46
C TYR A 147 -31.95 -1.13 -10.64
N LYS A 148 -31.55 -1.33 -11.91
CA LYS A 148 -30.45 -2.22 -12.30
C LYS A 148 -29.27 -1.37 -12.72
N VAL A 149 -28.07 -1.81 -12.39
CA VAL A 149 -26.81 -1.23 -12.88
C VAL A 149 -25.96 -2.36 -13.46
N ASP A 150 -25.35 -2.11 -14.61
CA ASP A 150 -24.52 -3.07 -15.34
C ASP A 150 -23.27 -2.38 -15.87
N GLY A 151 -22.11 -3.03 -15.78
CA GLY A 151 -20.85 -2.52 -16.28
C GLY A 151 -19.74 -2.44 -15.23
N GLN A 152 -18.88 -1.43 -15.38
CA GLN A 152 -17.59 -1.36 -14.69
C GLN A 152 -17.61 -0.35 -13.53
N TYR A 153 -16.87 -0.69 -12.48
CA TYR A 153 -16.72 0.09 -11.25
C TYR A 153 -15.23 0.31 -10.95
N LEU A 154 -14.85 1.52 -10.56
CA LEU A 154 -13.51 1.77 -9.98
C LEU A 154 -13.60 1.73 -8.46
N TYR A 155 -12.69 0.96 -7.85
CA TYR A 155 -12.47 0.93 -6.43
C TYR A 155 -11.05 1.40 -6.15
N LEU A 156 -10.94 2.47 -5.36
CA LEU A 156 -9.67 3.08 -4.99
C LEU A 156 -9.45 2.94 -3.49
N TRP A 157 -8.37 2.28 -3.11
CA TRP A 157 -7.81 2.31 -1.77
C TRP A 157 -6.56 3.15 -1.81
N ALA A 158 -6.50 4.17 -0.96
CA ALA A 158 -5.32 5.01 -0.87
C ALA A 158 -5.01 5.36 0.59
N GLY A 159 -3.78 5.14 1.02
CA GLY A 159 -3.30 5.60 2.32
C GLY A 159 -3.18 7.11 2.32
N LYS A 160 -3.63 7.78 3.40
CA LYS A 160 -3.38 9.22 3.52
C LYS A 160 -1.87 9.48 3.63
N PRO A 161 -1.34 10.52 2.96
CA PRO A 161 0.08 10.87 3.07
C PRO A 161 0.50 11.28 4.49
N ASP A 162 -0.44 11.73 5.31
CA ASP A 162 -0.23 12.30 6.64
C ASP A 162 -0.14 11.27 7.79
N ASN A 163 -0.19 9.96 7.45
CA ASN A 163 0.00 8.83 8.37
C ASN A 163 -0.81 8.91 9.68
N THR A 164 -1.95 9.64 9.68
CA THR A 164 -2.95 9.55 10.77
C THR A 164 -3.25 8.07 11.00
N MET A 165 -2.83 7.55 12.16
CA MET A 165 -2.65 6.11 12.37
C MET A 165 -3.85 5.29 11.85
N GLY A 166 -3.62 4.44 10.86
CA GLY A 166 -4.63 3.54 10.30
C GLY A 166 -5.59 4.15 9.26
N GLY A 167 -5.41 5.41 8.87
CA GLY A 167 -6.26 6.08 7.89
C GLY A 167 -5.99 5.61 6.45
N TYR A 168 -6.69 4.57 6.00
CA TYR A 168 -6.88 4.34 4.57
C TYR A 168 -8.17 5.02 4.11
N ILE A 169 -8.10 5.75 3.02
CA ILE A 169 -9.27 6.22 2.32
C ILE A 169 -9.67 5.11 1.35
N THR A 170 -10.78 4.43 1.66
CA THR A 170 -11.48 3.62 0.66
C THR A 170 -12.49 4.52 -0.02
N VAL A 171 -12.18 4.97 -1.23
CA VAL A 171 -13.17 5.66 -2.05
C VAL A 171 -13.78 4.66 -3.02
N LYS A 172 -15.02 4.28 -2.71
CA LYS A 172 -15.89 3.68 -3.71
C LYS A 172 -16.44 4.80 -4.57
N LEU A 173 -15.87 4.93 -5.75
CA LEU A 173 -16.24 5.96 -6.71
C LEU A 173 -17.54 5.56 -7.39
N ASN A 174 -18.65 5.55 -6.63
CA ASN A 174 -19.96 5.20 -7.18
C ASN A 174 -21.22 5.51 -6.35
N PHE A 175 -21.13 6.23 -5.23
CA PHE A 175 -22.33 6.55 -4.43
C PHE A 175 -22.62 8.05 -4.28
N CYS A 176 -21.66 8.92 -4.52
CA CYS A 176 -21.93 10.33 -4.50
C CYS A 176 -22.50 10.73 -5.85
N ASN A 177 -23.82 10.90 -5.89
CA ASN A 177 -24.48 11.65 -6.95
C ASN A 177 -23.95 13.08 -6.86
N ILE A 178 -22.76 13.35 -7.41
CA ILE A 178 -22.19 14.70 -7.46
C ILE A 178 -23.09 15.44 -8.44
N GLN A 179 -24.03 16.20 -7.87
CA GLN A 179 -25.07 16.88 -8.61
C GLN A 179 -24.47 17.72 -9.73
N ASN A 180 -24.81 17.37 -10.97
CA ASN A 180 -24.84 18.21 -12.17
C ASN A 180 -23.64 19.14 -12.44
N LYS A 181 -22.43 18.80 -12.00
CA LYS A 181 -21.20 19.47 -12.42
C LYS A 181 -20.35 18.49 -13.23
N PRO A 182 -20.65 18.30 -14.53
CA PRO A 182 -19.78 17.52 -15.39
C PRO A 182 -18.35 18.06 -15.30
N GLU A 183 -17.38 17.15 -15.28
CA GLU A 183 -15.94 17.46 -15.30
C GLU A 183 -15.34 18.10 -14.05
N LEU A 184 -16.09 18.17 -12.93
CA LEU A 184 -15.48 18.61 -11.67
C LEU A 184 -14.60 17.50 -11.09
N TRP A 185 -13.28 17.73 -11.14
CA TRP A 185 -12.31 16.88 -10.48
C TRP A 185 -12.28 17.15 -8.98
N HIS A 186 -12.47 16.07 -8.21
CA HIS A 186 -12.35 16.07 -6.76
C HIS A 186 -10.98 15.50 -6.37
N GLN A 187 -10.18 16.33 -5.71
CA GLN A 187 -8.89 15.91 -5.18
C GLN A 187 -9.09 15.08 -3.91
N ILE A 188 -8.47 13.89 -3.86
CA ILE A 188 -8.45 13.04 -2.66
C ILE A 188 -7.27 13.47 -1.78
N PHE A 189 -6.10 13.58 -2.41
CA PHE A 189 -4.89 14.23 -1.87
C PHE A 189 -4.00 14.63 -3.06
N GLU A 190 -2.85 15.24 -2.79
CA GLU A 190 -1.88 15.63 -3.81
C GLU A 190 -1.53 14.48 -4.76
N GLY A 191 -1.71 14.69 -6.06
CA GLY A 191 -1.45 13.70 -7.10
C GLY A 191 -2.52 12.61 -7.28
N VAL A 192 -3.63 12.61 -6.54
CA VAL A 192 -4.72 11.64 -6.71
C VAL A 192 -6.08 12.34 -6.70
N SER A 193 -6.82 12.19 -7.80
CA SER A 193 -8.14 12.82 -7.97
C SER A 193 -9.11 11.92 -8.71
N PHE A 194 -10.40 12.24 -8.62
CA PHE A 194 -11.44 11.53 -9.34
C PHE A 194 -12.47 12.49 -9.94
N CYS A 195 -13.15 12.03 -10.98
CA CYS A 195 -14.25 12.76 -11.61
C CYS A 195 -15.34 11.76 -12.00
N GLN A 196 -16.60 12.21 -12.02
CA GLN A 196 -17.71 11.42 -12.52
C GLN A 196 -18.52 12.24 -13.52
N ASN A 197 -18.74 11.66 -14.69
CA ASN A 197 -19.58 12.23 -15.72
C ASN A 197 -20.83 11.38 -15.85
N ILE A 198 -21.97 12.03 -15.70
CA ILE A 198 -23.28 11.46 -16.03
C ILE A 198 -23.66 12.07 -17.36
N LEU A 199 -23.76 11.24 -18.39
CA LEU A 199 -24.26 11.66 -19.69
C LEU A 199 -25.77 11.37 -19.72
N PRO A 200 -26.64 12.36 -19.45
CA PRO A 200 -28.07 12.19 -19.68
C PRO A 200 -28.29 11.98 -21.18
N ARG A 201 -29.10 10.98 -21.54
CA ARG A 201 -29.27 10.66 -22.96
C ARG A 201 -30.36 11.52 -23.61
N GLN A 202 -29.96 12.22 -24.66
CA GLN A 202 -30.85 12.77 -25.69
C GLN A 202 -31.28 11.63 -26.61
N TYR A 203 -32.50 11.11 -26.43
CA TYR A 203 -33.12 10.20 -27.40
C TYR A 203 -34.48 10.70 -27.82
N GLY A 204 -34.79 10.55 -29.11
CA GLY A 204 -36.15 10.72 -29.63
C GLY A 204 -37.13 9.73 -28.98
N PHE A 205 -38.40 10.12 -28.90
CA PHE A 205 -39.49 9.44 -28.19
C PHE A 205 -39.55 7.91 -28.42
N PHE A 206 -39.33 7.44 -29.65
CA PHE A 206 -39.39 6.02 -30.01
C PHE A 206 -38.31 5.13 -29.34
N LYS A 207 -37.07 5.61 -29.19
CA LYS A 207 -36.01 4.83 -28.52
C LYS A 207 -36.21 4.74 -27.01
N LYS A 208 -36.85 5.75 -26.41
CA LYS A 208 -37.24 5.77 -24.99
C LYS A 208 -38.31 4.72 -24.68
N LEU A 209 -39.24 4.51 -25.61
CA LEU A 209 -40.32 3.53 -25.47
C LEU A 209 -39.81 2.07 -25.54
N LEU A 210 -38.88 1.78 -26.46
CA LEU A 210 -38.38 0.42 -26.72
C LEU A 210 -37.31 -0.06 -25.72
N CYS A 211 -36.41 0.83 -25.27
CA CYS A 211 -35.23 0.43 -24.50
C CYS A 211 -35.30 0.80 -23.00
N GLY A 212 -36.33 1.55 -22.58
CA GLY A 212 -36.45 2.08 -21.22
C GLY A 212 -35.56 3.30 -20.96
N ASP A 213 -35.65 3.85 -19.75
CA ASP A 213 -34.83 4.98 -19.31
C ASP A 213 -33.51 4.47 -18.71
N HIS A 214 -32.39 4.88 -19.29
CA HIS A 214 -31.07 4.53 -18.79
C HIS A 214 -30.08 5.70 -18.84
N GLU A 215 -29.19 5.73 -17.85
CA GLU A 215 -28.10 6.70 -17.74
C GLU A 215 -26.76 6.03 -18.01
N LEU A 216 -25.87 6.71 -18.74
CA LEU A 216 -24.48 6.31 -18.87
C LEU A 216 -23.66 7.07 -17.83
N LEU A 217 -23.04 6.33 -16.92
CA LEU A 217 -22.16 6.87 -15.89
C LEU A 217 -20.73 6.47 -16.22
N THR A 218 -19.84 7.45 -16.30
CA THR A 218 -18.41 7.24 -16.49
C THR A 218 -17.65 7.83 -15.30
N SER A 219 -16.83 7.01 -14.65
CA SER A 219 -15.94 7.43 -13.56
C SER A 219 -14.50 7.44 -14.02
N TYR A 220 -13.77 8.45 -13.57
CA TYR A 220 -12.35 8.65 -13.86
C TYR A 220 -11.57 8.72 -12.55
N VAL A 221 -10.38 8.10 -12.54
CA VAL A 221 -9.37 8.30 -11.50
C VAL A 221 -8.09 8.75 -12.18
N LYS A 222 -7.53 9.85 -11.70
CA LYS A 222 -6.24 10.36 -12.15
C LYS A 222 -5.22 10.17 -11.03
N ILE A 223 -4.10 9.54 -11.38
CA ILE A 223 -2.94 9.34 -10.51
C ILE A 223 -1.75 10.00 -11.21
N ASP A 224 -1.18 11.03 -10.58
CA ASP A 224 -0.03 11.77 -11.09
C ASP A 224 1.29 11.02 -10.81
N LYS A 225 2.32 11.29 -11.62
CA LYS A 225 3.62 10.61 -11.53
C LYS A 225 4.39 10.97 -10.26
N ASP A 226 4.12 12.13 -9.69
CA ASP A 226 4.74 12.75 -8.53
C ASP A 226 3.88 12.63 -7.26
N HIS A 227 2.92 11.70 -7.23
CA HIS A 227 2.14 11.43 -6.03
C HIS A 227 3.05 11.13 -4.82
N PRO A 228 2.63 11.40 -3.58
CA PRO A 228 3.49 11.50 -2.39
C PRO A 228 4.01 10.16 -1.82
N LEU A 229 4.22 9.15 -2.67
CA LEU A 229 4.69 7.81 -2.29
C LEU A 229 3.86 7.20 -1.15
N THR A 230 2.56 7.02 -1.38
CA THR A 230 1.66 6.34 -0.45
C THR A 230 1.14 5.03 -1.05
N LYS A 231 0.56 4.17 -0.22
CA LYS A 231 -0.16 2.99 -0.69
C LYS A 231 -1.32 3.41 -1.57
N ILE A 232 -1.31 3.00 -2.82
CA ILE A 232 -2.45 3.18 -3.74
C ILE A 232 -2.76 1.83 -4.37
N TRP A 233 -4.03 1.44 -4.35
CA TRP A 233 -4.56 0.30 -5.07
C TRP A 233 -5.82 0.72 -5.80
N LEU A 234 -5.79 0.63 -7.12
CA LEU A 234 -6.94 0.86 -7.99
C LEU A 234 -7.32 -0.43 -8.69
N ALA A 235 -8.57 -0.86 -8.51
CA ALA A 235 -9.13 -2.01 -9.21
C ALA A 235 -10.37 -1.61 -10.01
N ARG A 236 -10.56 -2.28 -11.14
CA ARG A 236 -11.79 -2.25 -11.92
C ARG A 236 -12.55 -3.55 -11.71
N VAL A 237 -13.82 -3.44 -11.37
CA VAL A 237 -14.71 -4.60 -11.19
C VAL A 237 -15.81 -4.53 -12.23
N THR A 238 -15.99 -5.61 -12.99
CA THR A 238 -17.10 -5.74 -13.94
C THR A 238 -18.23 -6.53 -13.30
N LEU A 239 -19.41 -5.92 -13.17
CA LEU A 239 -20.62 -6.54 -12.66
C LEU A 239 -21.61 -6.72 -13.81
N SER A 240 -21.98 -7.97 -14.11
CA SER A 240 -23.02 -8.33 -15.07
C SER A 240 -24.04 -9.22 -14.37
N LYS A 241 -25.33 -8.83 -14.37
CA LYS A 241 -26.42 -9.66 -13.82
C LYS A 241 -26.97 -10.69 -14.83
N GLY A 242 -26.34 -10.85 -16.00
CA GLY A 242 -26.87 -11.68 -17.10
C GLY A 242 -26.18 -13.03 -17.30
N ILE A 243 -25.06 -13.28 -16.60
CA ILE A 243 -24.33 -14.54 -16.72
C ILE A 243 -24.58 -15.32 -15.43
N LEU A 244 -25.21 -16.48 -15.55
CA LEU A 244 -25.44 -17.48 -14.48
C LEU A 244 -24.15 -18.04 -13.85
N GLN A 245 -23.03 -17.33 -13.97
CA GLN A 245 -21.74 -17.68 -13.39
C GLN A 245 -21.19 -16.45 -12.68
N ASN A 246 -20.74 -16.65 -11.45
CA ASN A 246 -20.07 -15.70 -10.55
C ASN A 246 -18.77 -15.09 -11.12
N SER A 247 -18.73 -14.64 -12.38
CA SER A 247 -17.53 -14.10 -13.00
C SER A 247 -17.42 -12.59 -12.79
N ASN A 248 -17.56 -12.12 -11.56
CA ASN A 248 -17.10 -10.76 -11.22
C ASN A 248 -15.60 -10.72 -11.53
N ARG A 249 -15.25 -10.05 -12.64
CA ARG A 249 -13.85 -9.95 -13.06
C ARG A 249 -13.24 -8.73 -12.38
N ILE A 250 -12.25 -8.98 -11.54
CA ILE A 250 -11.41 -7.95 -10.93
C ILE A 250 -10.18 -7.76 -11.81
N GLU A 251 -9.97 -6.53 -12.28
CA GLU A 251 -8.79 -6.10 -13.02
C GLU A 251 -8.01 -5.10 -12.16
N HIS A 252 -6.78 -5.43 -11.77
CA HIS A 252 -5.92 -4.52 -11.03
C HIS A 252 -5.27 -3.54 -12.02
N LEU A 253 -5.67 -2.27 -11.93
CA LEU A 253 -5.23 -1.23 -12.86
C LEU A 253 -3.94 -0.55 -12.42
N TYR A 254 -3.83 -0.27 -11.12
CA TYR A 254 -2.68 0.39 -10.52
C TYR A 254 -2.45 -0.13 -9.11
N ARG A 255 -1.20 -0.42 -8.76
CA ARG A 255 -0.79 -0.75 -7.40
C ARG A 255 0.60 -0.18 -7.12
N PHE A 256 0.73 0.58 -6.05
CA PHE A 256 1.99 1.16 -5.59
C PHE A 256 2.05 1.18 -4.06
N GLY A 257 3.25 1.07 -3.49
CA GLY A 257 3.50 1.11 -2.05
C GLY A 257 3.60 -0.27 -1.40
N LEU A 258 3.67 -0.31 -0.06
CA LEU A 258 3.90 -1.51 0.76
C LEU A 258 2.62 -2.33 0.96
N TRP A 259 1.98 -2.71 -0.14
CA TRP A 259 0.92 -3.70 -0.14
C TRP A 259 1.50 -5.08 0.09
N ARG A 260 0.89 -5.84 0.99
CA ARG A 260 1.31 -7.21 1.34
C ARG A 260 0.20 -8.19 0.98
N LYS A 261 0.51 -9.48 0.92
CA LYS A 261 -0.46 -10.53 0.60
C LYS A 261 -1.71 -10.53 1.49
N HIS A 262 -1.61 -10.22 2.78
CA HIS A 262 -2.80 -10.14 3.62
C HIS A 262 -3.71 -8.97 3.24
N HIS A 263 -3.16 -7.84 2.81
CA HIS A 263 -3.96 -6.71 2.32
C HIS A 263 -4.74 -7.05 1.04
N GLU A 264 -4.19 -7.90 0.17
CA GLU A 264 -4.92 -8.41 -1.01
C GLU A 264 -6.15 -9.20 -0.59
N LYS A 265 -6.00 -10.06 0.42
CA LYS A 265 -7.13 -10.83 0.98
C LYS A 265 -8.18 -9.91 1.60
N GLU A 266 -7.78 -8.91 2.37
CA GLU A 266 -8.69 -7.90 2.93
C GLU A 266 -9.45 -7.14 1.84
N LEU A 267 -8.76 -6.75 0.76
CA LEU A 267 -9.36 -6.10 -0.39
C LEU A 267 -10.40 -6.98 -1.07
N LEU A 268 -10.06 -8.23 -1.38
CA LEU A 268 -10.99 -9.17 -2.01
C LEU A 268 -12.21 -9.44 -1.12
N ASN A 269 -12.01 -9.57 0.18
CA ASN A 269 -13.10 -9.72 1.13
C ASN A 269 -14.02 -8.49 1.14
N SER A 270 -13.46 -7.28 1.12
CA SER A 270 -14.25 -6.03 1.08
C SER A 270 -15.11 -5.93 -0.19
N LEU A 271 -14.65 -6.51 -1.30
CA LEU A 271 -15.41 -6.58 -2.55
C LEU A 271 -16.52 -7.64 -2.51
N SER A 272 -16.33 -8.73 -1.76
CA SER A 272 -17.29 -9.84 -1.67
C SER A 272 -18.51 -9.53 -0.79
N ILE A 273 -18.33 -8.79 0.31
CA ILE A 273 -19.41 -8.36 1.21
C ILE A 273 -20.44 -7.48 0.48
N ASP A 274 -20.01 -6.82 -0.60
CA ASP A 274 -20.84 -5.93 -1.42
C ASP A 274 -21.57 -6.64 -2.59
N THR A 275 -21.43 -7.97 -2.74
CA THR A 275 -22.05 -8.74 -3.84
C THR A 275 -23.33 -9.49 -3.45
N THR A 276 -23.68 -9.48 -2.16
CA THR A 276 -24.96 -9.95 -1.59
C THR A 276 -25.94 -8.81 -1.42
#